data_AF-A0A392PFS8-F1
#
_entry.id   AF-A0A392PFS8-F1
#
_cell.length_a   1.000
_cell.length_b   1.000
_cell.length_c   1.000
_cell.angle_alpha   90.00
_cell.angle_beta   90.00
_cell.angle_gamma   90.00
#
_symmetry.space_group_name_H-M   'P 1'
#
loop_
_entity.id
_entity.type
_entity.pdbx_description
1 polymer ?
#
loop_
_entity_poly.entity_id
_entity_poly.type
_entity_poly.pdbx_seq_one_letter_code
_entity_poly.pdbx_strand_id
1 'polypeptide(L)'
;TCVLDFNAHQNEYMPFGECGDVKEDISKWGNGFPTTLCCRNALTLLSDAMASQARNRTGQVFLSQEQWQSCNKSFHPQQGMSLSSCGFDNIYFGSSKCSSSTLLYVQNLQPYTDALNQCSHFDHSLDVSCAECTSAILNLRDDLYEKLIDKDNNDTERAICGVAALVSVAAEQKDDPFLA
;
A
#
# COMPACT_ATOMS: atom_id res chain seq x y z
N THR A 1 5.05 19.83 8.31
CA THR A 1 5.75 18.64 8.83
C THR A 1 5.01 17.41 8.35
N CYS A 2 5.71 16.32 8.02
CA CYS A 2 5.04 15.09 7.56
C CYS A 2 4.14 14.53 8.66
N VAL A 3 2.97 14.02 8.26
CA VAL A 3 1.98 13.41 9.16
C VAL A 3 2.13 11.89 9.29
N LEU A 4 2.94 11.28 8.42
CA LEU A 4 3.27 9.86 8.47
C LEU A 4 4.51 9.66 9.34
N ASP A 5 4.48 8.61 10.16
CA ASP A 5 5.66 8.16 10.89
C ASP A 5 6.30 7.00 10.13
N PHE A 6 7.51 7.24 9.62
CA PHE A 6 8.29 6.23 8.89
C PHE A 6 9.29 5.51 9.81
N ASN A 7 9.35 5.83 11.10
CA ASN A 7 10.33 5.26 12.02
C ASN A 7 9.88 3.95 12.67
N ALA A 8 8.58 3.66 12.68
CA ALA A 8 7.99 2.54 13.42
C ALA A 8 8.60 1.17 13.04
N HIS A 9 9.04 1.01 11.78
CA HIS A 9 9.52 -0.27 11.23
C HIS A 9 10.88 -0.17 10.53
N GLN A 10 11.63 0.92 10.76
CA GLN A 10 12.90 1.16 10.08
C GLN A 10 13.95 0.05 10.33
N ASN A 11 13.79 -0.71 11.43
CA ASN A 11 14.68 -1.82 11.82
C ASN A 11 14.16 -3.22 11.42
N GLU A 12 12.90 -3.33 10.98
CA GLU A 12 12.27 -4.63 10.64
C GLU A 12 12.34 -4.91 9.15
N TYR A 13 12.43 -3.86 8.32
CA TYR A 13 12.65 -4.02 6.90
C TYR A 13 14.13 -4.31 6.61
N MET A 14 14.36 -5.42 5.90
CA MET A 14 15.68 -5.88 5.47
C MET A 14 16.49 -4.69 4.94
N PRO A 15 17.72 -4.46 5.45
CA PRO A 15 18.52 -3.33 5.01
C PRO A 15 18.64 -3.42 3.49
N PHE A 16 18.20 -2.38 2.78
CA PHE A 16 18.17 -2.37 1.32
C PHE A 16 19.58 -2.24 0.69
N GLY A 17 20.58 -2.86 1.30
CA GLY A 17 21.98 -2.85 0.88
C GLY A 17 22.25 -3.56 -0.44
N GLU A 18 21.26 -4.28 -1.00
CA GLU A 18 21.33 -4.92 -2.32
C GLU A 18 20.27 -4.36 -3.27
N CYS A 19 20.13 -3.03 -3.33
CA CYS A 19 19.51 -2.35 -4.46
C CYS A 19 20.38 -2.49 -5.73
N GLY A 20 20.62 -3.73 -6.16
CA GLY A 20 21.24 -4.02 -7.45
C GLY A 20 20.27 -3.74 -8.61
N ASP A 21 20.80 -3.63 -9.83
CA ASP A 21 20.06 -3.38 -11.07
C ASP A 21 19.05 -4.49 -11.47
N VAL A 22 18.71 -5.38 -10.54
CA VAL A 22 17.76 -6.47 -10.76
C VAL A 22 16.35 -5.87 -10.76
N LYS A 23 15.81 -5.69 -11.97
CA LYS A 23 14.37 -5.50 -12.19
C LYS A 23 13.66 -6.80 -11.82
N GLU A 24 13.33 -6.97 -10.56
CA GLU A 24 12.44 -8.06 -10.15
C GLU A 24 11.01 -7.70 -10.51
N ASP A 25 10.47 -8.39 -11.51
CA ASP A 25 9.13 -8.14 -12.02
C ASP A 25 8.07 -8.50 -10.97
N ILE A 26 7.59 -7.50 -10.23
CA ILE A 26 6.42 -7.62 -9.35
C ILE A 26 5.15 -7.58 -10.20
N SER A 27 5.07 -8.44 -11.20
CA SER A 27 3.99 -8.54 -12.19
C SER A 27 2.59 -8.65 -11.56
N LYS A 28 2.51 -9.09 -10.30
CA LYS A 28 1.27 -9.13 -9.52
C LYS A 28 0.64 -7.75 -9.26
N TRP A 29 1.42 -6.68 -9.24
CA TRP A 29 0.93 -5.30 -9.07
C TRP A 29 0.61 -4.59 -10.40
N GLY A 30 0.83 -5.25 -11.54
CA GLY A 30 0.74 -4.65 -12.88
C GLY A 30 1.94 -3.75 -13.21
N ASN A 31 1.90 -3.08 -14.36
CA ASN A 31 2.98 -2.17 -14.79
C ASN A 31 2.86 -0.76 -14.18
N GLY A 32 2.05 -0.58 -13.13
CA GLY A 32 1.71 0.74 -12.58
C GLY A 32 2.79 1.40 -11.72
N PHE A 33 3.73 0.62 -11.17
CA PHE A 33 4.88 1.13 -10.41
C PHE A 33 6.19 0.48 -10.89
N PRO A 34 7.34 1.18 -10.79
CA PRO A 34 8.66 0.59 -11.00
C PRO A 34 8.89 -0.64 -10.11
N THR A 35 9.18 -1.77 -10.75
CA THR A 35 9.37 -3.08 -10.12
C THR A 35 10.82 -3.30 -9.71
N THR A 36 11.34 -2.47 -8.80
CA THR A 36 12.64 -2.72 -8.15
C THR A 36 12.42 -3.20 -6.73
N LEU A 37 13.31 -4.06 -6.23
CA LEU A 37 13.32 -4.51 -4.83
C LEU A 37 13.23 -3.36 -3.82
N CYS A 38 13.88 -2.23 -4.15
CA CYS A 38 13.89 -1.05 -3.30
C CYS A 38 12.50 -0.38 -3.26
N CYS A 39 11.85 -0.24 -4.42
CA CYS A 39 10.51 0.34 -4.49
C CYS A 39 9.47 -0.58 -3.83
N ARG A 40 9.66 -1.91 -3.83
CA ARG A 40 8.85 -2.83 -3.02
C ARG A 40 8.93 -2.48 -1.54
N ASN A 41 10.14 -2.44 -0.98
CA ASN A 41 10.34 -2.17 0.45
C ASN A 41 9.86 -0.75 0.82
N ALA A 42 10.08 0.22 -0.06
CA ALA A 42 9.57 1.58 0.10
C ALA A 42 8.04 1.62 0.10
N LEU A 43 7.38 0.85 -0.78
CA LEU A 43 5.91 0.75 -0.79
C LEU A 43 5.39 0.12 0.50
N THR A 44 6.07 -0.90 1.05
CA THR A 44 5.68 -1.51 2.32
C THR A 44 5.73 -0.49 3.46
N LEU A 45 6.87 0.20 3.63
CA LEU A 45 7.03 1.24 4.64
C LEU A 45 5.97 2.35 4.50
N LEU A 46 5.74 2.79 3.26
CA LEU A 46 4.75 3.82 2.96
C LEU A 46 3.33 3.36 3.30
N SER A 47 2.96 2.14 2.91
CA SER A 47 1.61 1.58 3.12
C SER A 47 1.31 1.39 4.59
N ASP A 48 2.29 0.93 5.37
CA ASP A 48 2.15 0.76 6.81
C ASP A 48 1.97 2.12 7.53
N ALA A 49 2.81 3.10 7.22
CA ALA A 49 2.69 4.44 7.78
C ALA A 49 1.33 5.08 7.44
N MET A 50 0.83 4.88 6.20
CA MET A 50 -0.50 5.31 5.80
C MET A 50 -1.61 4.56 6.55
N ALA A 51 -1.48 3.25 6.77
CA ALA A 51 -2.45 2.46 7.51
C ALA A 51 -2.53 2.89 8.99
N SER A 52 -1.39 3.17 9.61
CA SER A 52 -1.31 3.77 10.95
C SER A 52 -2.00 5.15 11.01
N GLN A 53 -1.81 5.98 9.99
CA GLN A 53 -2.47 7.28 9.91
C GLN A 53 -3.99 7.16 9.68
N ALA A 54 -4.43 6.28 8.78
CA ALA A 54 -5.83 6.04 8.45
C ALA A 54 -6.62 5.47 9.64
N ARG A 55 -5.98 4.64 10.49
CA ARG A 55 -6.51 4.20 11.79
C ARG A 55 -6.83 5.38 12.70
N ASN A 56 -5.89 6.33 12.78
CA ASN A 56 -5.92 7.41 13.75
C ASN A 56 -6.72 8.63 13.28
N ARG A 57 -6.99 8.79 11.98
CA ARG A 57 -7.67 9.96 11.44
C ARG A 57 -8.60 9.64 10.27
N THR A 58 -9.82 10.16 10.40
CA THR A 58 -10.75 10.58 9.33
C THR A 58 -10.67 9.80 8.02
N GLY A 59 -11.11 8.54 8.02
CA GLY A 59 -11.84 7.86 6.94
C GLY A 59 -11.30 7.87 5.50
N GLN A 60 -10.17 8.51 5.21
CA GLN A 60 -9.52 8.59 3.91
C GLN A 60 -8.33 7.65 3.93
N VAL A 61 -8.12 6.94 2.83
CA VAL A 61 -7.01 5.98 2.71
C VAL A 61 -5.68 6.68 2.43
N PHE A 62 -5.74 7.80 1.70
CA PHE A 62 -4.57 8.58 1.29
C PHE A 62 -4.60 9.98 1.89
N LEU A 63 -3.41 10.56 1.99
CA LEU A 63 -3.21 11.94 2.45
C LEU A 63 -3.68 12.96 1.42
N SER A 64 -4.04 14.17 1.86
CA SER A 64 -4.21 15.29 0.94
C SER A 64 -2.90 15.60 0.19
N GLN A 65 -2.99 16.23 -0.98
CA GLN A 65 -1.80 16.61 -1.77
C GLN A 65 -0.80 17.47 -0.96
N GLU A 66 -1.28 18.38 -0.10
CA GLU A 66 -0.43 19.22 0.75
C GLU A 66 0.33 18.40 1.81
N GLN A 67 -0.36 17.45 2.45
CA GLN A 67 0.24 16.53 3.41
C GLN A 67 1.25 15.59 2.73
N TRP A 68 0.91 15.10 1.53
CA TRP A 68 1.77 14.29 0.70
C TRP A 68 3.08 15.00 0.34
N GLN A 69 2.98 16.25 -0.15
CA GLN A 69 4.14 17.09 -0.44
C GLN A 69 4.99 17.37 0.79
N SER A 70 4.36 17.54 1.96
CA SER A 70 5.05 17.69 3.23
C SER A 70 5.83 16.43 3.64
N CYS A 71 5.34 15.26 3.25
CA CYS A 71 5.97 13.96 3.52
C CYS A 71 7.10 13.60 2.56
N ASN A 72 7.13 14.16 1.35
CA ASN A 72 8.20 13.88 0.39
C ASN A 72 9.60 14.18 0.95
N LYS A 73 9.75 15.22 1.78
CA LYS A 73 11.03 15.54 2.43
C LYS A 73 11.41 14.58 3.56
N SER A 74 10.46 13.87 4.13
CA SER A 74 10.68 12.93 5.24
C SER A 74 10.85 11.50 4.74
N PHE A 75 10.36 11.22 3.52
CA PHE A 75 10.44 9.90 2.91
C PHE A 75 11.77 9.68 2.20
N HIS A 76 12.77 9.24 2.97
CA HIS A 76 14.08 8.83 2.45
C HIS A 76 14.45 7.48 3.04
N PRO A 77 13.77 6.39 2.61
CA PRO A 77 14.07 5.05 3.13
C PRO A 77 15.54 4.66 2.90
N GLN A 78 16.18 5.22 1.86
CA GLN A 78 17.60 5.12 1.58
C GLN A 78 18.15 6.32 0.79
N GLN A 79 19.48 6.39 0.68
CA GLN A 79 20.16 7.37 -0.16
C GLN A 79 19.71 7.26 -1.62
N GLY A 80 19.30 8.38 -2.21
CA GLY A 80 18.86 8.44 -3.60
C GLY A 80 17.42 7.96 -3.84
N MET A 81 16.71 7.51 -2.79
CA MET A 81 15.31 7.15 -2.88
C MET A 81 14.39 8.29 -2.43
N SER A 82 13.29 8.44 -3.14
CA SER A 82 12.20 9.38 -2.86
C SER A 82 10.88 8.76 -3.32
N LEU A 83 9.75 9.42 -3.02
CA LEU A 83 8.46 9.01 -3.54
C LEU A 83 8.47 8.98 -5.08
N SER A 84 9.06 10.00 -5.70
CA SER A 84 9.11 10.15 -7.14
C SER A 84 10.01 9.11 -7.84
N SER A 85 11.13 8.73 -7.24
CA SER A 85 12.01 7.70 -7.83
C SER A 85 11.34 6.33 -7.95
N CYS A 86 10.31 6.09 -7.14
CA CYS A 86 9.48 4.88 -7.18
C CYS A 86 8.11 5.09 -7.82
N GLY A 87 7.88 6.22 -8.50
CA GLY A 87 6.62 6.50 -9.19
C GLY A 87 5.41 6.65 -8.27
N PHE A 88 5.62 6.96 -6.98
CA PHE A 88 4.55 7.12 -6.00
C PHE A 88 3.91 8.51 -6.03
N ASP A 89 4.26 9.36 -7.01
CA ASP A 89 3.79 10.75 -7.10
C ASP A 89 2.27 10.89 -7.08
N ASN A 90 1.53 9.86 -7.51
CA ASN A 90 0.08 9.85 -7.59
C ASN A 90 -0.60 9.14 -6.40
N ILE A 91 0.11 8.81 -5.32
CA ILE A 91 -0.47 8.16 -4.12
C ILE A 91 -0.96 9.22 -3.11
N TYR A 92 -1.76 10.18 -3.58
CA TYR A 92 -2.40 11.20 -2.74
C TYR A 92 -3.88 11.32 -3.09
N PHE A 93 -4.68 11.72 -2.12
CA PHE A 93 -6.12 11.86 -2.25
C PHE A 93 -6.49 12.82 -3.39
N GLY A 94 -7.34 12.35 -4.32
CA GLY A 94 -7.82 13.14 -5.45
C GLY A 94 -6.94 13.11 -6.69
N SER A 95 -5.77 12.46 -6.66
CA SER A 95 -4.91 12.28 -7.85
C SER A 95 -5.58 11.43 -8.94
N SER A 96 -6.52 10.58 -8.54
CA SER A 96 -7.15 9.55 -9.35
C SER A 96 -8.48 9.09 -8.72
N LYS A 97 -9.21 8.18 -9.37
CA LYS A 97 -10.48 7.71 -8.82
C LYS A 97 -10.24 6.81 -7.61
N CYS A 98 -9.29 5.88 -7.71
CA CYS A 98 -8.95 5.00 -6.60
C CYS A 98 -8.29 5.75 -5.44
N SER A 99 -7.47 6.77 -5.72
CA SER A 99 -6.90 7.59 -4.63
C SER A 99 -7.94 8.46 -3.91
N SER A 100 -9.10 8.68 -4.53
CA SER A 100 -10.23 9.37 -3.91
C SER A 100 -11.09 8.45 -3.02
N SER A 101 -10.77 7.16 -2.93
CA SER A 101 -11.53 6.20 -2.12
C SER A 101 -11.39 6.49 -0.63
N THR A 102 -12.51 6.36 0.09
CA THR A 102 -12.53 6.39 1.54
C THR A 102 -12.33 4.98 2.09
N LEU A 103 -11.79 4.88 3.30
CA LEU A 103 -11.64 3.62 4.02
C LEU A 103 -12.99 2.91 4.12
N LEU A 104 -14.04 3.64 4.49
CA LEU A 104 -15.40 3.10 4.59
C LEU A 104 -15.92 2.56 3.26
N TYR A 105 -15.58 3.19 2.12
CA TYR A 105 -15.98 2.69 0.81
C TYR A 105 -15.33 1.34 0.52
N VAL A 106 -14.02 1.22 0.75
CA VAL A 106 -13.28 -0.04 0.56
C VAL A 106 -13.79 -1.13 1.51
N GLN A 107 -14.05 -0.77 2.77
CA GLN A 107 -14.56 -1.68 3.80
C GLN A 107 -15.95 -2.26 3.47
N ASN A 108 -16.77 -1.53 2.72
CA ASN A 108 -18.10 -1.98 2.28
C ASN A 108 -18.06 -2.91 1.05
N LEU A 109 -16.88 -3.16 0.47
CA LEU A 109 -16.75 -4.11 -0.63
C LEU A 109 -16.82 -5.54 -0.10
N GLN A 110 -17.53 -6.41 -0.83
CA GLN A 110 -17.67 -7.81 -0.43
C GLN A 110 -16.31 -8.53 -0.28
N PRO A 111 -15.32 -8.34 -1.16
CA PRO A 111 -14.00 -8.97 -0.99
C PRO A 111 -13.18 -8.45 0.19
N TYR A 112 -13.58 -7.35 0.84
CA TYR A 112 -12.81 -6.78 1.95
C TYR A 112 -12.77 -7.73 3.15
N THR A 113 -13.91 -8.34 3.50
CA THR A 113 -13.98 -9.28 4.63
C THR A 113 -13.12 -10.52 4.36
N ASP A 114 -13.10 -11.01 3.12
CA ASP A 114 -12.25 -12.13 2.73
C ASP A 114 -10.76 -11.76 2.85
N ALA A 115 -10.37 -10.56 2.41
CA ALA A 115 -9.00 -10.07 2.56
C ALA A 115 -8.57 -9.98 4.03
N LEU A 116 -9.43 -9.49 4.92
CA LEU A 116 -9.14 -9.45 6.34
C LEU A 116 -8.92 -10.85 6.93
N ASN A 117 -9.78 -11.81 6.62
CA ASN A 117 -9.66 -13.17 7.13
C ASN A 117 -8.36 -13.82 6.62
N GLN A 118 -8.09 -13.75 5.33
CA GLN A 118 -6.90 -14.37 4.74
C GLN A 118 -5.58 -13.71 5.19
N CYS A 119 -5.63 -12.44 5.58
CA CYS A 119 -4.46 -11.70 6.09
C CYS A 119 -4.31 -11.72 7.61
N SER A 120 -5.19 -12.42 8.35
CA SER A 120 -5.13 -12.54 9.82
C SER A 120 -4.90 -13.98 10.31
N HIS A 121 -5.13 -14.98 9.45
CA HIS A 121 -4.88 -16.38 9.77
C HIS A 121 -3.49 -16.83 9.30
N PHE A 122 -2.58 -17.04 10.26
CA PHE A 122 -1.26 -17.63 10.04
C PHE A 122 -1.18 -19.08 10.57
N ASP A 123 -2.32 -19.78 10.58
CA ASP A 123 -2.43 -21.17 11.03
C ASP A 123 -1.81 -22.17 10.02
N HIS A 124 -1.42 -21.69 8.84
CA HIS A 124 -0.72 -22.42 7.80
C HIS A 124 0.77 -22.05 7.73
N SER A 125 1.51 -22.69 6.81
CA SER A 125 2.89 -22.25 6.56
C SER A 125 2.91 -20.78 6.11
N LEU A 126 4.02 -20.10 6.37
CA LEU A 126 4.21 -18.71 5.96
C LEU A 126 3.94 -18.51 4.47
N ASP A 127 4.44 -19.41 3.62
CA ASP A 127 4.26 -19.34 2.17
C ASP A 127 2.79 -19.41 1.74
N VAL A 128 2.00 -20.28 2.39
CA VAL A 128 0.57 -20.44 2.09
C VAL A 128 -0.19 -19.21 2.57
N SER A 129 0.02 -18.80 3.82
CA SER A 129 -0.68 -17.65 4.42
C SER A 129 -0.39 -16.37 3.64
N CYS A 130 0.88 -16.13 3.26
CA CYS A 130 1.26 -14.99 2.42
C CYS A 130 0.62 -15.07 1.02
N ALA A 131 0.56 -16.25 0.40
CA ALA A 131 -0.06 -16.41 -0.92
C ALA A 131 -1.57 -16.17 -0.89
N GLU A 132 -2.26 -16.65 0.14
CA GLU A 132 -3.70 -16.46 0.36
C GLU A 132 -4.03 -14.99 0.63
N CYS A 133 -3.34 -14.36 1.58
CA CYS A 133 -3.49 -12.93 1.86
C CYS A 133 -3.21 -12.07 0.62
N THR A 134 -2.12 -12.34 -0.10
CA THR A 134 -1.79 -11.63 -1.34
C THR A 134 -2.92 -11.79 -2.36
N SER A 135 -3.44 -13.00 -2.55
CA SER A 135 -4.50 -13.25 -3.53
C SER A 135 -5.79 -12.52 -3.15
N ALA A 136 -6.13 -12.48 -1.87
CA ALA A 136 -7.32 -11.78 -1.39
C ALA A 136 -7.22 -10.26 -1.55
N ILE A 137 -6.04 -9.67 -1.27
CA ILE A 137 -5.78 -8.24 -1.53
C ILE A 137 -5.89 -7.93 -3.03
N LEU A 138 -5.37 -8.80 -3.90
CA LEU A 138 -5.47 -8.60 -5.35
C LEU A 138 -6.91 -8.69 -5.86
N ASN A 139 -7.73 -9.56 -5.27
CA ASN A 139 -9.17 -9.63 -5.57
C ASN A 139 -9.90 -8.36 -5.11
N LEU A 140 -9.58 -7.86 -3.91
CA LEU A 140 -10.14 -6.60 -3.40
C LEU A 140 -9.73 -5.42 -4.30
N ARG A 141 -8.48 -5.36 -4.75
CA ARG A 141 -8.02 -4.39 -5.74
C ARG A 141 -8.85 -4.45 -7.00
N ASP A 142 -9.06 -5.65 -7.55
CA ASP A 142 -9.74 -5.83 -8.83
C ASP A 142 -11.22 -5.42 -8.73
N ASP A 143 -11.93 -5.78 -7.65
CA ASP A 143 -13.30 -5.31 -7.39
C ASP A 143 -13.37 -3.78 -7.21
N LEU A 144 -12.43 -3.20 -6.46
CA LEU A 144 -12.33 -1.75 -6.28
C LEU A 144 -12.09 -1.02 -7.61
N TYR A 145 -11.17 -1.54 -8.42
CA TYR A 145 -10.85 -0.99 -9.73
C TYR A 145 -12.06 -1.04 -10.67
N GLU A 146 -12.71 -2.19 -10.79
CA GLU A 146 -13.87 -2.40 -11.67
C GLU A 146 -15.07 -1.53 -11.29
N LYS A 147 -15.27 -1.23 -10.00
CA LYS A 147 -16.36 -0.35 -9.55
C LYS A 147 -16.12 1.12 -9.83
N LEU A 148 -14.85 1.54 -9.93
CA LEU A 148 -14.48 2.94 -10.12
C LEU A 148 -14.14 3.27 -11.57
N ILE A 149 -13.64 2.31 -12.35
CA ILE A 149 -13.10 2.51 -13.69
C ILE A 149 -13.92 1.75 -14.74
N ASP A 150 -14.42 2.50 -15.73
CA ASP A 150 -15.17 1.93 -16.85
C ASP A 150 -14.22 1.32 -17.88
N LYS A 151 -14.04 -0.01 -17.88
CA LYS A 151 -13.41 -0.88 -18.92
C LYS A 151 -12.06 -0.43 -19.52
N ASP A 152 -11.49 0.68 -19.10
CA ASP A 152 -10.21 1.16 -19.58
C ASP A 152 -9.10 0.40 -18.86
N ASN A 153 -8.04 0.03 -19.57
CA ASN A 153 -6.95 -0.74 -18.98
C ASN A 153 -5.85 0.23 -18.53
N ASN A 154 -6.01 0.81 -17.34
CA ASN A 154 -5.08 1.74 -16.74
C ASN A 154 -4.32 1.05 -15.60
N ASP A 155 -3.16 0.49 -15.93
CA ASP A 155 -2.28 -0.23 -15.00
C ASP A 155 -1.87 0.63 -13.79
N THR A 156 -1.62 1.94 -14.00
CA THR A 156 -1.28 2.87 -12.90
C THR A 156 -2.45 3.01 -11.93
N GLU A 157 -3.65 3.18 -12.46
CA GLU A 157 -4.85 3.31 -11.63
C GLU A 157 -5.14 2.03 -10.87
N ARG A 158 -5.01 0.88 -11.53
CA ARG A 158 -5.15 -0.44 -10.90
C ARG A 158 -4.13 -0.63 -9.77
N ALA A 159 -2.90 -0.16 -9.96
CA ALA A 159 -1.88 -0.20 -8.92
C ALA A 159 -2.24 0.71 -7.73
N ILE A 160 -2.76 1.92 -7.98
CA ILE A 160 -3.26 2.82 -6.92
C ILE A 160 -4.42 2.18 -6.14
N CYS A 161 -5.37 1.50 -6.81
CA CYS A 161 -6.41 0.72 -6.13
C CYS A 161 -5.82 -0.38 -5.25
N GLY A 162 -4.71 -0.98 -5.69
CA GLY A 162 -4.00 -2.00 -4.93
C GLY A 162 -3.43 -1.44 -3.63
N VAL A 163 -2.83 -0.24 -3.69
CA VAL A 163 -2.34 0.44 -2.48
C VAL A 163 -3.51 0.79 -1.58
N ALA A 164 -4.64 1.24 -2.16
CA ALA A 164 -5.83 1.56 -1.39
C ALA A 164 -6.38 0.34 -0.63
N ALA A 165 -6.45 -0.81 -1.31
CA ALA A 165 -6.84 -2.09 -0.74
C ALA A 165 -5.89 -2.53 0.38
N LEU A 166 -4.58 -2.52 0.12
CA LEU A 166 -3.55 -2.90 1.09
C LEU A 166 -3.61 -2.04 2.36
N VAL A 167 -3.62 -0.71 2.21
CA VAL A 167 -3.71 0.22 3.35
C VAL A 167 -5.00 0.01 4.14
N SER A 168 -6.12 -0.26 3.46
CA SER A 168 -7.41 -0.48 4.12
C SER A 168 -7.46 -1.77 4.94
N VAL A 169 -6.80 -2.83 4.47
CA VAL A 169 -6.66 -4.10 5.21
C VAL A 169 -5.70 -3.92 6.38
N ALA A 170 -4.52 -3.32 6.14
CA ALA A 170 -3.53 -3.05 7.19
C ALA A 170 -4.06 -2.11 8.28
N ALA A 171 -4.98 -1.19 7.94
CA ALA A 171 -5.59 -0.29 8.91
C ALA A 171 -6.57 -0.98 9.87
N GLU A 172 -7.06 -2.20 9.58
CA GLU A 172 -7.96 -2.89 10.51
C GLU A 172 -7.21 -3.62 11.64
N GLN A 173 -5.89 -3.82 11.50
CA GLN A 173 -5.09 -4.45 12.55
C GLN A 173 -5.07 -3.56 13.80
N LYS A 174 -5.95 -3.85 14.76
CA LYS A 174 -6.04 -3.13 16.03
C LYS A 174 -5.13 -3.68 17.13
N ASP A 175 -4.66 -4.91 17.02
CA ASP A 175 -3.88 -5.57 18.08
C ASP A 175 -2.97 -6.66 17.51
N ASP A 176 -2.01 -6.30 16.65
CA ASP A 176 -0.90 -7.22 16.39
C ASP A 176 0.11 -7.07 17.54
N PRO A 177 0.34 -8.12 18.37
CA PRO A 177 1.27 -8.05 19.51
C PRO A 177 2.73 -7.82 19.10
N PHE A 178 3.05 -7.83 17.81
CA PHE A 178 4.35 -7.42 17.29
C PHE A 178 4.44 -5.91 16.96
N LEU A 179 3.33 -5.18 17.00
CA LEU A 179 3.22 -3.74 16.71
C LEU A 179 2.87 -2.89 17.95
N ALA A 180 2.90 -3.48 19.15
CA ALA A 180 2.57 -2.83 20.43
C ALA A 180 3.81 -2.57 21.30
#